data_AF-A0AAW2RYL2-F1
#
_entry.id   AF-A0AAW2RYL2-F1
#
_cell.length_a   1.000
_cell.length_b   1.000
_cell.length_c   1.000
_cell.angle_alpha   90.00
_cell.angle_beta   90.00
_cell.angle_gamma   90.00
#
_symmetry.space_group_name_H-M   'P 1'
#
loop_
_entity.id
_entity.type
_entity.pdbx_description
1 polymer ?
#
loop_
_entity_poly.entity_id
_entity_poly.type
_entity_poly.pdbx_seq_one_letter_code
_entity_poly.pdbx_strand_id
1 'polypeptide(L)'
;MEDLWLGTWKYLLLGEWPDFNSLDSVQKNLFEDEDLLQLFLTKKCYVGLDSAASSKLSKEIKFLFKRMLDMSDNFDQVECMNRKPIILVLDFEVQMLPWENLPILRNKEVYRMPSVGSIFATLDRCCQNGEQFETKIPAFPFIDPLDSYYLLNPDGDLSRTQVEFENWFKDQNIEGKIGTVPTVEELTLALKNHDLFIYFGHGSGTQYIPGHEIQKLDSCAAGLLLGCSSGSLYLKGCYMPQGAPLSYLLAGSPVIIANLWEVTDKDIDRFGKAMLNAWLRERSAASAECAQCNEPANHYKYTKCSHKPRIGSFMGQARDACTLGFLIGASPVCYGVPTGIIKRKNV
;
A
#
# COMPACT_ATOMS: atom_id res chain seq x y z
N MET A 1 18.13 -8.98 -13.79
CA MET A 1 18.29 -8.59 -12.37
C MET A 1 17.08 -9.01 -11.55
N GLU A 2 15.85 -8.68 -11.98
CA GLU A 2 14.63 -9.15 -11.28
C GLU A 2 14.55 -10.68 -11.17
N ASP A 3 14.91 -11.42 -12.23
CA ASP A 3 14.94 -12.90 -12.21
C ASP A 3 15.95 -13.49 -11.22
N LEU A 4 17.05 -12.77 -10.95
CA LEU A 4 18.07 -13.17 -9.98
C LEU A 4 17.64 -12.87 -8.53
N TRP A 5 16.78 -11.87 -8.33
CA TRP A 5 16.44 -11.36 -7.00
C TRP A 5 15.27 -12.12 -6.37
N LEU A 6 14.21 -12.40 -7.16
CA LEU A 6 13.07 -13.17 -6.67
C LEU A 6 13.31 -14.68 -6.70
N GLY A 7 14.20 -15.17 -7.57
CA GLY A 7 14.47 -16.59 -7.73
C GLY A 7 13.16 -17.39 -7.89
N THR A 8 12.96 -18.38 -7.01
CA THR A 8 11.74 -19.22 -7.00
C THR A 8 10.52 -18.54 -6.38
N TRP A 9 10.68 -17.43 -5.64
CA TRP A 9 9.56 -16.67 -5.09
C TRP A 9 8.79 -15.90 -6.16
N LYS A 10 9.41 -15.69 -7.32
CA LYS A 10 8.75 -15.18 -8.53
C LYS A 10 7.48 -15.97 -8.83
N TYR A 11 7.47 -17.28 -8.57
CA TYR A 11 6.34 -18.14 -8.93
C TYR A 11 5.10 -17.93 -8.07
N LEU A 12 5.32 -17.74 -6.77
CA LEU A 12 4.25 -17.42 -5.83
C LEU A 12 3.75 -15.99 -6.06
N LEU A 13 4.67 -15.05 -6.31
CA LEU A 13 4.39 -13.62 -6.35
C LEU A 13 3.86 -13.13 -7.71
N LEU A 14 4.26 -13.76 -8.81
CA LEU A 14 3.90 -13.35 -10.17
C LEU A 14 2.85 -14.27 -10.80
N GLY A 15 2.66 -15.46 -10.24
CA GLY A 15 1.85 -16.48 -10.89
C GLY A 15 2.50 -16.90 -12.21
N GLU A 16 3.76 -17.28 -12.22
CA GLU A 16 4.40 -17.91 -13.38
C GLU A 16 5.14 -19.15 -12.88
N TRP A 17 4.94 -20.32 -13.46
CA TRP A 17 5.61 -21.56 -13.02
C TRP A 17 6.88 -21.84 -13.83
N PRO A 18 7.92 -22.49 -13.27
CA PRO A 18 9.10 -22.89 -14.03
C PRO A 18 8.82 -24.07 -14.98
N ASP A 19 9.71 -24.26 -15.95
CA ASP A 19 9.72 -25.44 -16.82
C ASP A 19 9.89 -26.73 -15.98
N PHE A 20 8.98 -27.67 -16.15
CA PHE A 20 8.46 -28.63 -15.14
C PHE A 20 9.37 -29.80 -14.71
N ASN A 21 10.70 -29.69 -14.75
CA ASN A 21 11.57 -30.85 -14.56
C ASN A 21 11.84 -31.29 -13.11
N SER A 22 11.32 -30.61 -12.07
CA SER A 22 11.68 -30.89 -10.67
C SER A 22 10.53 -31.21 -9.70
N LEU A 23 9.28 -31.34 -10.16
CA LEU A 23 8.10 -31.35 -9.27
C LEU A 23 7.41 -32.70 -9.02
N ASP A 24 8.13 -33.81 -9.18
CA ASP A 24 7.63 -35.15 -8.87
C ASP A 24 7.36 -35.40 -7.36
N SER A 25 7.87 -34.54 -6.45
CA SER A 25 7.76 -34.73 -5.00
C SER A 25 6.53 -34.08 -4.35
N VAL A 26 5.96 -33.02 -4.94
CA VAL A 26 4.81 -32.27 -4.37
C VAL A 26 3.46 -32.90 -4.75
N GLN A 27 3.44 -33.71 -5.80
CA GLN A 27 2.24 -34.34 -6.35
C GLN A 27 1.54 -35.31 -5.40
N LYS A 28 2.23 -35.83 -4.37
CA LYS A 28 1.68 -36.85 -3.47
C LYS A 28 0.74 -36.33 -2.38
N ASN A 29 0.72 -35.03 -2.10
CA ASN A 29 -0.01 -34.47 -0.95
C ASN A 29 -1.26 -33.65 -1.31
N LEU A 30 -1.60 -33.50 -2.60
CA LEU A 30 -2.67 -32.61 -3.06
C LEU A 30 -3.99 -33.31 -3.45
N PHE A 31 -4.10 -34.63 -3.21
CA PHE A 31 -5.19 -35.46 -3.77
C PHE A 31 -6.31 -35.86 -2.81
N GLU A 32 -6.44 -35.26 -1.62
CA GLU A 32 -7.47 -35.69 -0.65
C GLU A 32 -8.66 -34.75 -0.44
N ASP A 33 -8.75 -33.58 -1.10
CA ASP A 33 -9.90 -32.68 -0.91
C ASP A 33 -10.50 -32.17 -2.24
N GLU A 34 -11.63 -32.76 -2.66
CA GLU A 34 -12.43 -32.26 -3.80
C GLU A 34 -12.97 -30.83 -3.54
N ASP A 35 -13.18 -30.46 -2.27
CA ASP A 35 -13.65 -29.13 -1.87
C ASP A 35 -12.62 -28.01 -2.15
N LEU A 36 -11.32 -28.33 -2.08
CA LEU A 36 -10.23 -27.39 -2.39
C LEU A 36 -10.21 -27.03 -3.89
N LEU A 37 -10.41 -28.03 -4.76
CA LEU A 37 -10.49 -27.84 -6.21
C LEU A 37 -11.69 -26.97 -6.61
N GLN A 38 -12.83 -27.17 -5.95
CA GLN A 38 -14.02 -26.37 -6.20
C GLN A 38 -13.83 -24.92 -5.73
N LEU A 39 -13.07 -24.70 -4.65
CA LEU A 39 -12.69 -23.37 -4.14
C LEU A 39 -11.73 -22.64 -5.10
N PHE A 40 -10.76 -23.33 -5.71
CA PHE A 40 -9.87 -22.76 -6.74
C PHE A 40 -10.65 -22.30 -7.97
N LEU A 41 -11.60 -23.13 -8.41
CA LEU A 41 -12.47 -22.85 -9.57
C LEU A 41 -13.47 -21.70 -9.31
N THR A 42 -13.98 -21.56 -8.07
CA THR A 42 -14.97 -20.52 -7.74
C THR A 42 -14.35 -19.20 -7.25
N LYS A 43 -13.15 -19.19 -6.67
CA LYS A 43 -12.54 -17.98 -6.09
C LYS A 43 -11.44 -17.30 -6.90
N LYS A 44 -11.17 -17.75 -8.13
CA LYS A 44 -10.23 -17.11 -9.08
C LYS A 44 -8.85 -16.84 -8.49
N CYS A 45 -8.31 -17.77 -7.68
CA CYS A 45 -6.88 -17.79 -7.38
C CYS A 45 -6.18 -18.36 -8.62
N TYR A 46 -5.41 -17.53 -9.33
CA TYR A 46 -4.64 -18.00 -10.46
C TYR A 46 -3.15 -17.69 -10.30
N VAL A 47 -2.36 -18.76 -10.35
CA VAL A 47 -0.93 -18.80 -10.62
C VAL A 47 -0.85 -19.15 -12.11
N GLY A 48 -0.45 -18.21 -12.94
CA GLY A 48 -0.22 -18.46 -14.36
C GLY A 48 0.86 -19.52 -14.58
N LEU A 49 0.67 -20.27 -15.66
CA LEU A 49 1.64 -21.23 -16.16
C LEU A 49 1.96 -20.75 -17.57
N ASP A 50 3.22 -20.37 -17.79
CA ASP A 50 3.66 -20.04 -19.13
C ASP A 50 3.90 -21.31 -19.95
N SER A 51 3.65 -21.20 -21.25
CA SER A 51 3.46 -22.34 -22.15
C SER A 51 4.76 -23.06 -22.53
N ALA A 52 5.22 -24.00 -21.69
CA ALA A 52 6.19 -25.02 -22.10
C ALA A 52 5.85 -26.37 -21.45
N ALA A 53 5.33 -27.29 -22.24
CA ALA A 53 4.79 -28.56 -21.77
C ALA A 53 5.89 -29.62 -21.62
N SER A 54 6.09 -30.12 -20.39
CA SER A 54 6.62 -31.47 -20.16
C SER A 54 5.51 -32.52 -20.37
N SER A 55 5.89 -33.64 -20.96
CA SER A 55 5.03 -34.61 -21.65
C SER A 55 4.26 -35.59 -20.74
N LYS A 56 4.03 -35.26 -19.46
CA LYS A 56 3.34 -36.17 -18.52
C LYS A 56 2.24 -35.53 -17.67
N LEU A 57 1.64 -34.44 -18.14
CA LEU A 57 0.41 -33.89 -17.56
C LEU A 57 -0.81 -34.62 -18.15
N SER A 58 -1.67 -35.19 -17.31
CA SER A 58 -2.83 -35.99 -17.73
C SER A 58 -3.74 -35.20 -18.69
N LYS A 59 -4.36 -35.89 -19.65
CA LYS A 59 -5.20 -35.27 -20.70
C LYS A 59 -6.32 -34.41 -20.12
N GLU A 60 -6.88 -34.79 -18.97
CA GLU A 60 -7.92 -34.03 -18.27
C GLU A 60 -7.41 -32.72 -17.67
N ILE A 61 -6.21 -32.73 -17.06
CA ILE A 61 -5.59 -31.52 -16.53
C ILE A 61 -5.22 -30.57 -17.68
N LYS A 62 -4.67 -31.07 -18.79
CA LYS A 62 -4.42 -30.25 -20.00
C LYS A 62 -5.70 -29.64 -20.57
N PHE A 63 -6.80 -30.38 -20.57
CA PHE A 63 -8.11 -29.89 -21.05
C PHE A 63 -8.69 -28.82 -20.11
N LEU A 64 -8.61 -29.03 -18.79
CA LEU A 64 -9.01 -28.05 -17.78
C LEU A 64 -8.18 -26.77 -17.87
N PHE A 65 -6.85 -26.88 -17.94
CA PHE A 65 -5.96 -25.72 -18.09
C PHE A 65 -6.16 -24.99 -19.41
N LYS A 66 -6.34 -25.71 -20.52
CA LYS A 66 -6.67 -25.09 -21.81
C LYS A 66 -7.98 -24.32 -21.73
N ARG A 67 -9.01 -24.86 -21.08
CA ARG A 67 -10.26 -24.11 -20.83
C ARG A 67 -10.06 -22.90 -19.93
N MET A 68 -9.15 -22.96 -18.95
CA MET A 68 -8.84 -21.84 -18.07
C MET A 68 -8.02 -20.73 -18.77
N LEU A 69 -7.13 -21.10 -19.71
CA LEU A 69 -6.39 -20.18 -20.58
C LEU A 69 -7.28 -19.56 -21.67
N ASP A 70 -8.12 -20.37 -22.33
CA ASP A 70 -9.12 -19.86 -23.29
C ASP A 70 -10.15 -18.93 -22.60
N MET A 71 -10.34 -19.10 -21.28
CA MET A 71 -11.07 -18.13 -20.46
C MET A 71 -10.21 -16.92 -20.11
N SER A 72 -8.90 -17.06 -19.81
CA SER A 72 -7.97 -15.96 -19.48
C SER A 72 -7.77 -14.95 -20.61
N ASP A 73 -7.73 -15.40 -21.86
CA ASP A 73 -7.67 -14.49 -23.02
C ASP A 73 -8.97 -13.69 -23.19
N ASN A 74 -10.07 -14.15 -22.61
CA ASN A 74 -11.32 -13.38 -22.46
C ASN A 74 -11.36 -12.55 -21.16
N PHE A 75 -10.39 -12.70 -20.23
CA PHE A 75 -10.33 -11.98 -18.95
C PHE A 75 -9.66 -10.60 -19.03
N ASP A 76 -8.90 -10.29 -20.08
CA ASP A 76 -8.46 -8.90 -20.35
C ASP A 76 -9.66 -7.95 -20.55
N GLN A 77 -10.87 -8.50 -20.75
CA GLN A 77 -12.14 -7.77 -20.83
C GLN A 77 -13.02 -7.90 -19.58
N VAL A 78 -12.60 -8.63 -18.53
CA VAL A 78 -13.44 -8.82 -17.34
C VAL A 78 -13.27 -7.65 -16.39
N GLU A 79 -14.36 -6.89 -16.28
CA GLU A 79 -14.63 -5.86 -15.28
C GLU A 79 -13.83 -6.05 -13.99
N CYS A 80 -13.06 -5.01 -13.64
CA CYS A 80 -12.43 -4.89 -12.32
C CYS A 80 -13.48 -5.17 -11.25
N MET A 81 -13.49 -6.37 -10.66
CA MET A 81 -14.37 -6.66 -9.53
C MET A 81 -14.09 -5.61 -8.45
N ASN A 82 -15.09 -4.80 -8.15
CA ASN A 82 -14.99 -3.71 -7.19
C ASN A 82 -14.92 -4.31 -5.77
N ARG A 83 -13.72 -4.74 -5.37
CA ARG A 83 -13.47 -5.33 -4.05
C ARG A 83 -13.41 -4.20 -3.02
N LYS A 84 -14.02 -4.44 -1.87
CA LYS A 84 -13.79 -3.60 -0.68
C LYS A 84 -12.31 -3.65 -0.28
N PRO A 85 -11.80 -2.65 0.47
CA PRO A 85 -10.42 -2.65 0.93
C PRO A 85 -10.07 -3.92 1.70
N ILE A 86 -8.85 -4.42 1.49
CA ILE A 86 -8.34 -5.64 2.13
C ILE A 86 -7.29 -5.23 3.16
N ILE A 87 -7.40 -5.72 4.39
CA ILE A 87 -6.39 -5.53 5.43
C ILE A 87 -5.77 -6.90 5.72
N LEU A 88 -4.48 -7.04 5.45
CA LEU A 88 -3.70 -8.23 5.73
C LEU A 88 -3.17 -8.15 7.16
N VAL A 89 -3.47 -9.16 7.97
CA VAL A 89 -2.81 -9.39 9.27
C VAL A 89 -1.83 -10.52 9.06
N LEU A 90 -0.56 -10.15 8.91
CA LEU A 90 0.51 -11.06 8.52
C LEU A 90 1.31 -11.50 9.74
N ASP A 91 1.72 -12.76 9.73
CA ASP A 91 2.73 -13.24 10.67
C ASP A 91 4.08 -12.55 10.41
N PHE A 92 4.85 -12.34 11.48
CA PHE A 92 6.11 -11.62 11.41
C PHE A 92 7.18 -12.34 10.56
N GLU A 93 7.05 -13.66 10.34
CA GLU A 93 7.95 -14.42 9.48
C GLU A 93 7.70 -14.18 7.98
N VAL A 94 6.50 -13.74 7.61
CA VAL A 94 6.10 -13.58 6.20
C VAL A 94 5.80 -12.15 5.81
N GLN A 95 5.87 -11.20 6.75
CA GLN A 95 5.63 -9.78 6.50
C GLN A 95 6.66 -9.15 5.55
N MET A 96 7.83 -9.76 5.31
CA MET A 96 8.80 -9.23 4.35
C MET A 96 8.40 -9.44 2.89
N LEU A 97 7.44 -10.33 2.62
CA LEU A 97 7.01 -10.65 1.25
C LEU A 97 6.04 -9.58 0.72
N PRO A 98 6.10 -9.21 -0.56
CA PRO A 98 5.23 -8.20 -1.16
C PRO A 98 3.87 -8.79 -1.59
N TRP A 99 3.09 -9.27 -0.62
CA TRP A 99 1.78 -9.90 -0.84
C TRP A 99 0.83 -9.08 -1.73
N GLU A 100 0.90 -7.76 -1.64
CA GLU A 100 0.10 -6.83 -2.45
C GLU A 100 0.40 -6.91 -3.94
N ASN A 101 1.53 -7.50 -4.33
CA ASN A 101 1.92 -7.63 -5.73
C ASN A 101 1.51 -8.95 -6.37
N LEU A 102 0.84 -9.83 -5.61
CA LEU A 102 0.16 -10.99 -6.18
C LEU A 102 -0.81 -10.54 -7.28
N PRO A 103 -0.96 -11.26 -8.41
CA PRO A 103 -1.82 -10.83 -9.52
C PRO A 103 -3.25 -10.48 -9.10
N ILE A 104 -3.81 -11.22 -8.13
CA ILE A 104 -5.16 -10.99 -7.60
C ILE A 104 -5.27 -9.72 -6.72
N LEU A 105 -4.15 -9.22 -6.19
CA LEU A 105 -4.08 -8.07 -5.26
C LEU A 105 -3.40 -6.82 -5.86
N ARG A 106 -2.60 -6.95 -6.91
CA ARG A 106 -1.75 -5.86 -7.47
C ARG A 106 -2.49 -4.55 -7.72
N ASN A 107 -3.71 -4.67 -8.26
CA ASN A 107 -4.58 -3.55 -8.62
C ASN A 107 -5.76 -3.38 -7.63
N LYS A 108 -5.60 -3.87 -6.40
CA LYS A 108 -6.59 -3.75 -5.32
C LYS A 108 -6.05 -2.85 -4.21
N GLU A 109 -6.99 -2.27 -3.47
CA GLU A 109 -6.69 -1.49 -2.29
C GLU A 109 -6.37 -2.44 -1.13
N VAL A 110 -5.09 -2.53 -0.76
CA VAL A 110 -4.57 -3.45 0.26
C VAL A 110 -3.74 -2.71 1.31
N TYR A 111 -3.96 -3.07 2.56
CA TYR A 111 -3.28 -2.56 3.74
C TYR A 111 -2.70 -3.69 4.57
N ARG A 112 -1.76 -3.37 5.47
CA ARG A 112 -1.16 -4.28 6.45
C ARG A 112 -1.42 -3.77 7.86
N MET A 113 -1.79 -4.67 8.77
CA MET A 113 -1.93 -4.36 10.19
C MET A 113 -1.30 -5.46 11.05
N PRO A 114 -0.72 -5.12 12.21
CA PRO A 114 -0.04 -6.10 13.05
C PRO A 114 -1.01 -7.04 13.77
N SER A 115 -2.25 -6.60 14.01
CA SER A 115 -3.29 -7.44 14.60
C SER A 115 -4.69 -6.89 14.31
N VAL A 116 -5.70 -7.73 14.49
CA VAL A 116 -7.11 -7.30 14.48
C VAL A 116 -7.39 -6.26 15.57
N GLY A 117 -6.80 -6.41 16.75
CA GLY A 117 -6.93 -5.44 17.84
C GLY A 117 -6.38 -4.05 17.46
N SER A 118 -5.28 -4.02 16.72
CA SER A 118 -4.70 -2.77 16.21
C SER A 118 -5.61 -2.10 15.17
N ILE A 119 -6.34 -2.86 14.36
CA ILE A 119 -7.34 -2.31 13.42
C ILE A 119 -8.40 -1.54 14.20
N PHE A 120 -9.00 -2.18 15.21
CA PHE A 120 -10.02 -1.54 16.04
C PHE A 120 -9.45 -0.34 16.81
N ALA A 121 -8.26 -0.46 17.39
CA ALA A 121 -7.62 0.64 18.10
C ALA A 121 -7.39 1.87 17.20
N THR A 122 -6.93 1.66 15.95
CA THR A 122 -6.77 2.76 14.99
C THR A 122 -8.12 3.36 14.60
N LEU A 123 -9.12 2.53 14.26
CA LEU A 123 -10.45 3.01 13.89
C LEU A 123 -11.15 3.78 15.03
N ASP A 124 -11.07 3.28 16.26
CA ASP A 124 -11.68 3.90 17.44
C ASP A 124 -11.04 5.26 17.75
N ARG A 125 -9.70 5.37 17.67
CA ARG A 125 -8.99 6.66 17.84
C ARG A 125 -9.37 7.66 16.77
N CYS A 126 -9.48 7.23 15.51
CA CYS A 126 -9.94 8.10 14.42
C CYS A 126 -11.40 8.55 14.61
N CYS A 127 -12.27 7.71 15.19
CA CYS A 127 -13.66 8.08 15.48
C CYS A 127 -13.79 9.09 16.62
N GLN A 128 -12.91 9.05 17.63
CA GLN A 128 -12.95 9.96 18.78
C GLN A 128 -12.51 11.39 18.44
N ASN A 129 -11.66 11.56 17.42
CA ASN A 129 -11.14 12.86 16.99
C ASN A 129 -11.99 13.55 15.90
N GLY A 130 -13.03 12.87 15.38
CA GLY A 130 -13.96 13.43 14.41
C GLY A 130 -15.21 14.03 15.08
N GLU A 131 -15.72 15.15 14.56
CA GLU A 131 -17.04 15.67 14.93
C GLU A 131 -18.09 14.55 14.86
N GLN A 132 -18.85 14.39 15.95
CA GLN A 132 -19.89 13.37 16.11
C GLN A 132 -20.88 13.43 14.94
N PHE A 133 -20.94 12.37 14.13
CA PHE A 133 -22.05 12.15 13.20
C PHE A 133 -22.70 10.80 13.46
N GLU A 134 -24.03 10.82 13.58
CA GLU A 134 -24.90 9.66 13.79
C GLU A 134 -24.92 8.73 12.57
N THR A 135 -23.89 7.91 12.38
CA THR A 135 -24.02 6.69 11.58
C THR A 135 -23.31 5.53 12.27
N LYS A 136 -23.99 4.38 12.36
CA LYS A 136 -23.59 3.17 13.12
C LYS A 136 -22.42 2.37 12.52
N ILE A 137 -21.63 2.95 11.62
CA ILE A 137 -20.46 2.31 11.00
C ILE A 137 -19.24 3.16 11.39
N PRO A 138 -18.17 2.59 11.95
CA PRO A 138 -16.96 3.37 12.21
C PRO A 138 -16.48 3.96 10.89
N ALA A 139 -16.56 5.28 10.76
CA ALA A 139 -16.13 5.99 9.58
C ALA A 139 -14.62 5.83 9.45
N PHE A 140 -14.17 5.36 8.29
CA PHE A 140 -12.75 5.38 7.95
C PHE A 140 -12.17 6.80 8.15
N PRO A 141 -10.91 6.93 8.62
CA PRO A 141 -10.26 8.23 8.74
C PRO A 141 -10.21 8.95 7.39
N PHE A 142 -10.11 10.26 7.45
CA PHE A 142 -9.93 11.12 6.29
C PHE A 142 -8.75 12.04 6.50
N ILE A 143 -8.00 12.31 5.43
CA ILE A 143 -6.93 13.30 5.44
C ILE A 143 -7.09 14.27 4.28
N ASP A 144 -6.55 15.48 4.44
CA ASP A 144 -6.31 16.42 3.36
C ASP A 144 -4.84 16.35 2.90
N PRO A 145 -4.53 15.87 1.67
CA PRO A 145 -3.17 15.80 1.15
C PRO A 145 -2.40 17.12 1.06
N LEU A 146 -3.07 18.28 1.08
CA LEU A 146 -2.42 19.60 1.12
C LEU A 146 -2.22 20.12 2.55
N ASP A 147 -2.91 19.56 3.55
CA ASP A 147 -2.54 19.75 4.95
C ASP A 147 -1.40 18.78 5.28
N SER A 148 -0.21 19.14 4.79
CA SER A 148 0.95 18.26 4.87
C SER A 148 2.22 19.01 5.23
N TYR A 149 3.16 18.27 5.80
CA TYR A 149 4.53 18.70 6.01
C TYR A 149 5.48 17.79 5.25
N TYR A 150 6.42 18.36 4.48
CA TYR A 150 7.43 17.56 3.78
C TYR A 150 8.84 17.73 4.34
N LEU A 151 9.60 16.63 4.35
CA LEU A 151 11.03 16.60 4.61
C LEU A 151 11.74 15.99 3.40
N LEU A 152 12.48 16.82 2.66
CA LEU A 152 13.09 16.48 1.37
C LEU A 152 14.61 16.61 1.43
N ASN A 153 15.32 15.53 1.11
CA ASN A 153 16.78 15.48 1.03
C ASN A 153 17.49 16.10 2.27
N PRO A 154 17.17 15.68 3.50
CA PRO A 154 17.77 16.27 4.71
C PRO A 154 19.30 16.22 4.77
N ASP A 155 19.92 15.18 4.20
CA ASP A 155 21.39 15.00 4.19
C ASP A 155 22.07 15.71 3.00
N GLY A 156 21.29 16.23 2.04
CA GLY A 156 21.80 16.98 0.89
C GLY A 156 22.37 16.12 -0.25
N ASP A 157 22.35 14.79 -0.15
CA ASP A 157 22.97 13.87 -1.11
C ASP A 157 22.00 13.35 -2.21
N LEU A 158 20.69 13.49 -2.02
CA LEU A 158 19.65 13.14 -2.99
C LEU A 158 19.30 14.31 -3.94
N SER A 159 20.33 14.88 -4.57
CA SER A 159 20.19 16.07 -5.44
C SER A 159 19.14 15.92 -6.55
N ARG A 160 19.06 14.74 -7.18
CA ARG A 160 18.09 14.45 -8.24
C ARG A 160 16.65 14.47 -7.71
N THR A 161 16.39 13.75 -6.62
CA THR A 161 15.07 13.69 -5.97
C THR A 161 14.66 15.09 -5.50
N GLN A 162 15.60 15.87 -4.95
CA GLN A 162 15.33 17.24 -4.58
C GLN A 162 14.84 18.07 -5.78
N VAL A 163 15.55 18.05 -6.91
CA VAL A 163 15.15 18.79 -8.12
C VAL A 163 13.78 18.35 -8.63
N GLU A 164 13.45 17.07 -8.53
CA GLU A 164 12.17 16.52 -9.00
C GLU A 164 10.96 17.04 -8.18
N PHE A 165 11.12 17.20 -6.86
CA PHE A 165 9.99 17.51 -5.96
C PHE A 165 9.98 18.92 -5.37
N GLU A 166 11.12 19.61 -5.31
CA GLU A 166 11.24 20.92 -4.65
C GLU A 166 10.28 21.96 -5.24
N ASN A 167 10.24 22.10 -6.57
CA ASN A 167 9.33 23.04 -7.21
C ASN A 167 7.87 22.60 -7.06
N TRP A 168 7.60 21.29 -7.11
CA TRP A 168 6.24 20.78 -6.93
C TRP A 168 5.69 21.12 -5.55
N PHE A 169 6.46 20.94 -4.47
CA PHE A 169 6.04 21.31 -3.11
C PHE A 169 5.83 22.81 -2.94
N LYS A 170 6.72 23.63 -3.52
CA LYS A 170 6.58 25.10 -3.51
C LYS A 170 5.33 25.56 -4.26
N ASP A 171 5.04 24.98 -5.41
CA ASP A 171 3.86 25.31 -6.23
C ASP A 171 2.55 24.95 -5.51
N GLN A 172 2.57 23.92 -4.67
CA GLN A 172 1.42 23.54 -3.83
C GLN A 172 1.33 24.33 -2.51
N ASN A 173 2.30 25.20 -2.22
CA ASN A 173 2.41 25.96 -0.96
C ASN A 173 2.34 25.07 0.30
N ILE A 174 3.01 23.91 0.23
CA ILE A 174 3.11 22.97 1.35
C ILE A 174 4.24 23.43 2.28
N GLU A 175 4.07 23.28 3.59
CA GLU A 175 5.12 23.54 4.58
C GLU A 175 6.16 22.41 4.57
N GLY A 176 7.44 22.73 4.74
CA GLY A 176 8.45 21.68 4.81
C GLY A 176 9.90 22.17 4.86
N LYS A 177 10.82 21.21 4.88
CA LYS A 177 12.26 21.43 4.98
C LYS A 177 13.00 20.72 3.84
N ILE A 178 13.96 21.42 3.24
CA ILE A 178 14.77 20.94 2.10
C ILE A 178 16.25 21.02 2.45
N GLY A 179 17.03 20.00 2.09
CA GLY A 179 18.50 20.09 2.07
C GLY A 179 19.15 20.27 3.44
N THR A 180 18.37 20.17 4.52
CA THR A 180 18.79 20.50 5.87
C THR A 180 18.17 19.55 6.88
N VAL A 181 18.99 19.14 7.85
CA VAL A 181 18.57 18.26 8.93
C VAL A 181 17.56 18.98 9.84
N PRO A 182 16.40 18.39 10.13
CA PRO A 182 15.41 18.97 11.03
C PRO A 182 15.75 18.69 12.49
N THR A 183 15.15 19.45 13.41
CA THR A 183 15.17 19.10 14.84
C THR A 183 14.09 18.06 15.16
N VAL A 184 14.25 17.36 16.28
CA VAL A 184 13.24 16.40 16.76
C VAL A 184 11.92 17.12 17.05
N GLU A 185 12.00 18.33 17.62
CA GLU A 185 10.85 19.17 17.96
C GLU A 185 10.08 19.61 16.71
N GLU A 186 10.79 20.03 15.66
CA GLU A 186 10.18 20.37 14.35
C GLU A 186 9.37 19.18 13.80
N LEU A 187 9.96 17.98 13.78
CA LEU A 187 9.28 16.79 13.27
C LEU A 187 8.14 16.34 14.18
N THR A 188 8.28 16.50 15.50
CA THR A 188 7.23 16.22 16.48
C THR A 188 6.01 17.10 16.24
N LEU A 189 6.23 18.40 15.98
CA LEU A 189 5.15 19.35 15.65
C LEU A 189 4.54 19.02 14.29
N ALA A 190 5.36 18.73 13.28
CA ALA A 190 4.89 18.36 11.95
C ALA A 190 3.97 17.12 11.98
N LEU A 191 4.38 16.06 12.69
CA LEU A 191 3.59 14.83 12.83
C LEU A 191 2.30 15.03 13.63
N LYS A 192 2.24 16.02 14.53
CA LYS A 192 1.04 16.30 15.33
C LYS A 192 0.03 17.21 14.63
N ASN A 193 0.53 18.21 13.91
CA ASN A 193 -0.28 19.34 13.46
C ASN A 193 -0.74 19.24 12.00
N HIS A 194 -0.27 18.24 11.25
CA HIS A 194 -0.68 18.00 9.87
C HIS A 194 -1.36 16.64 9.70
N ASP A 195 -2.16 16.56 8.65
CA ASP A 195 -2.85 15.34 8.22
C ASP A 195 -1.88 14.34 7.55
N LEU A 196 -0.84 14.84 6.87
CA LEU A 196 0.12 14.04 6.10
C LEU A 196 1.57 14.50 6.31
N PHE A 197 2.45 13.56 6.63
CA PHE A 197 3.90 13.74 6.65
C PHE A 197 4.54 13.06 5.44
N ILE A 198 5.25 13.82 4.61
CA ILE A 198 5.87 13.36 3.37
C ILE A 198 7.38 13.37 3.53
N TYR A 199 8.03 12.22 3.35
CA TYR A 199 9.46 12.08 3.54
C TYR A 199 10.13 11.53 2.28
N PHE A 200 11.16 12.23 1.81
CA PHE A 200 12.06 11.82 0.74
C PHE A 200 13.49 11.88 1.26
N GLY A 201 14.06 10.72 1.60
CA GLY A 201 15.38 10.62 2.23
C GLY A 201 15.79 9.17 2.49
N HIS A 202 16.88 8.97 3.23
CA HIS A 202 17.38 7.65 3.57
C HIS A 202 16.58 6.96 4.69
N GLY A 203 16.29 5.67 4.53
CA GLY A 203 15.62 4.92 5.59
C GLY A 203 14.19 5.40 5.79
N SER A 204 13.77 5.47 7.05
CA SER A 204 12.42 5.89 7.46
C SER A 204 12.38 7.27 8.12
N GLY A 205 13.50 8.00 8.15
CA GLY A 205 13.63 9.25 8.91
C GLY A 205 13.87 9.04 10.41
N THR A 206 14.04 7.79 10.88
CA THR A 206 14.31 7.46 12.29
C THR A 206 15.61 8.04 12.84
N GLN A 207 16.53 8.44 11.95
CA GLN A 207 17.75 9.15 12.29
C GLN A 207 17.51 10.62 12.70
N TYR A 208 16.37 11.20 12.29
CA TYR A 208 15.99 12.58 12.63
C TYR A 208 14.92 12.63 13.72
N ILE A 209 14.00 11.66 13.73
CA ILE A 209 13.04 11.47 14.81
C ILE A 209 13.01 10.00 15.23
N PRO A 210 13.63 9.63 16.36
CA PRO A 210 13.65 8.25 16.83
C PRO A 210 12.23 7.71 17.06
N GLY A 211 12.02 6.40 16.78
CA GLY A 211 10.70 5.79 16.91
C GLY A 211 10.08 5.90 18.31
N HIS A 212 10.90 5.95 19.38
CA HIS A 212 10.40 6.15 20.74
C HIS A 212 9.89 7.58 21.01
N GLU A 213 10.34 8.59 20.23
CA GLU A 213 9.76 9.93 20.28
C GLU A 213 8.41 9.95 19.55
N ILE A 214 8.31 9.27 18.40
CA ILE A 214 7.03 9.12 17.67
C ILE A 214 5.99 8.41 18.55
N GLN A 215 6.39 7.37 19.29
CA GLN A 215 5.48 6.61 20.15
C GLN A 215 4.91 7.41 21.34
N LYS A 216 5.52 8.55 21.71
CA LYS A 216 4.99 9.45 22.75
C LYS A 216 3.87 10.35 22.25
N LEU A 217 3.64 10.42 20.93
CA LEU A 217 2.59 11.25 20.37
C LEU A 217 1.21 10.63 20.68
N ASP A 218 0.26 11.50 20.97
CA ASP A 218 -1.16 11.22 21.19
C ASP A 218 -1.96 11.18 19.88
N SER A 219 -1.48 11.89 18.86
CA SER A 219 -1.93 11.84 17.47
C SER A 219 -0.74 11.91 16.53
N CYS A 220 -0.84 11.25 15.38
CA CYS A 220 0.21 11.22 14.37
C CYS A 220 -0.39 11.31 12.96
N ALA A 221 0.23 12.11 12.10
CA ALA A 221 -0.10 12.26 10.70
C ALA A 221 -0.05 10.91 9.96
N ALA A 222 -0.75 10.82 8.83
CA ALA A 222 -0.48 9.79 7.83
C ALA A 222 0.97 9.94 7.33
N GLY A 223 1.62 8.84 6.94
CA GLY A 223 3.01 8.85 6.48
C GLY A 223 3.16 8.46 5.02
N LEU A 224 3.94 9.21 4.25
CA LEU A 224 4.52 8.77 2.98
C LEU A 224 6.04 8.75 3.15
N LEU A 225 6.61 7.59 3.47
CA LEU A 225 8.02 7.42 3.83
C LEU A 225 8.80 6.83 2.65
N LEU A 226 9.24 7.68 1.72
CA LEU A 226 9.95 7.28 0.51
C LEU A 226 11.47 7.30 0.75
N GLY A 227 11.92 6.24 1.41
CA GLY A 227 13.32 5.89 1.58
C GLY A 227 13.53 4.39 1.56
N CYS A 228 14.78 3.95 1.39
CA CYS A 228 15.13 2.53 1.36
C CYS A 228 14.74 1.83 2.67
N SER A 229 14.05 0.69 2.59
CA SER A 229 13.70 -0.13 3.77
C SER A 229 12.89 0.62 4.85
N SER A 230 12.21 1.71 4.48
CA SER A 230 11.44 2.53 5.42
C SER A 230 10.28 1.78 6.09
N GLY A 231 9.78 0.75 5.41
CA GLY A 231 8.67 -0.10 5.81
C GLY A 231 9.09 -1.49 6.26
N SER A 232 10.39 -1.78 6.33
CA SER A 232 10.90 -3.07 6.81
C SER A 232 10.66 -3.22 8.31
N LEU A 233 10.28 -4.43 8.71
CA LEU A 233 10.11 -4.80 10.10
C LEU A 233 11.16 -5.86 10.46
N TYR A 234 12.01 -5.52 11.42
CA TYR A 234 13.18 -6.33 11.78
C TYR A 234 12.88 -7.18 13.01
N LEU A 235 13.14 -8.48 12.90
CA LEU A 235 13.08 -9.42 14.00
C LEU A 235 14.37 -9.40 14.80
N LYS A 236 14.25 -9.39 16.13
CA LYS A 236 15.36 -9.56 17.05
C LYS A 236 15.15 -10.87 17.81
N GLY A 237 15.57 -11.99 17.23
CA GLY A 237 15.34 -13.31 17.83
C GLY A 237 13.85 -13.59 18.06
N CYS A 238 13.46 -13.87 19.31
CA CYS A 238 12.07 -14.13 19.70
C CYS A 238 11.27 -12.86 20.10
N TYR A 239 11.86 -11.67 19.99
CA TYR A 239 11.16 -10.42 20.33
C TYR A 239 10.25 -9.98 19.18
N MET A 240 9.22 -9.20 19.55
CA MET A 240 8.32 -8.56 18.59
C MET A 240 9.10 -7.72 17.56
N PRO A 241 8.67 -7.73 16.29
CA PRO A 241 9.35 -6.99 15.24
C PRO A 241 9.38 -5.49 15.56
N GLN A 242 10.43 -4.82 15.08
CA GLN A 242 10.60 -3.37 15.22
C GLN A 242 10.72 -2.71 13.86
N GLY A 243 10.14 -1.52 13.73
CA GLY A 243 10.34 -0.65 12.58
C GLY A 243 9.49 0.60 12.67
N ALA A 244 9.74 1.54 11.76
CA ALA A 244 9.04 2.81 11.74
C ALA A 244 7.51 2.66 11.63
N PRO A 245 6.95 1.81 10.74
CA PRO A 245 5.49 1.69 10.62
C PRO A 245 4.81 1.37 11.95
N LEU A 246 5.39 0.50 12.79
CA LEU A 246 4.83 0.17 14.10
C LEU A 246 4.85 1.37 15.05
N SER A 247 5.90 2.20 15.00
CA SER A 247 5.99 3.40 15.84
C SER A 247 4.92 4.43 15.45
N TYR A 248 4.70 4.65 14.16
CA TYR A 248 3.65 5.53 13.64
C TYR A 248 2.24 5.00 13.98
N LEU A 249 1.99 3.69 13.82
CA LEU A 249 0.70 3.08 14.17
C LEU A 249 0.39 3.21 15.66
N LEU A 250 1.37 2.98 16.54
CA LEU A 250 1.22 3.15 17.99
C LEU A 250 0.90 4.60 18.38
N ALA A 251 1.47 5.55 17.64
CA ALA A 251 1.21 6.99 17.77
C ALA A 251 -0.15 7.43 17.20
N GLY A 252 -0.92 6.51 16.61
CA GLY A 252 -2.26 6.79 16.06
C GLY A 252 -2.28 7.22 14.59
N SER A 253 -1.20 7.00 13.84
CA SER A 253 -1.20 7.26 12.40
C SER A 253 -2.23 6.36 11.69
N PRO A 254 -3.11 6.92 10.84
CA PRO A 254 -4.15 6.14 10.18
C PRO A 254 -3.58 5.26 9.07
N VAL A 255 -2.51 5.71 8.41
CA VAL A 255 -1.91 5.03 7.27
C VAL A 255 -0.47 5.47 7.03
N ILE A 256 0.41 4.52 6.70
CA ILE A 256 1.81 4.74 6.39
C ILE A 256 2.16 3.97 5.11
N ILE A 257 2.59 4.69 4.08
CA ILE A 257 3.17 4.10 2.87
C ILE A 257 4.68 4.09 2.99
N ALA A 258 5.29 2.93 2.82
CA ALA A 258 6.71 2.73 3.06
C ALA A 258 7.27 1.56 2.23
N ASN A 259 8.59 1.51 2.05
CA ASN A 259 9.28 0.53 1.21
C ASN A 259 9.77 -0.66 2.04
N LEU A 260 9.48 -1.89 1.60
CA LEU A 260 9.90 -3.11 2.29
C LEU A 260 11.40 -3.39 2.20
N TRP A 261 12.10 -2.83 1.22
CA TRP A 261 13.54 -3.04 0.99
C TRP A 261 14.17 -1.85 0.25
N GLU A 262 15.43 -2.00 -0.14
CA GLU A 262 16.22 -0.98 -0.85
C GLU A 262 15.63 -0.65 -2.24
N VAL A 263 15.54 0.64 -2.55
CA VAL A 263 14.99 1.13 -3.81
C VAL A 263 15.97 2.09 -4.48
N THR A 264 15.76 2.38 -5.77
CA THR A 264 16.56 3.35 -6.51
C THR A 264 15.78 4.65 -6.66
N ASP A 265 16.47 5.78 -6.44
CA ASP A 265 15.88 7.13 -6.42
C ASP A 265 14.96 7.38 -7.62
N LYS A 266 15.43 7.10 -8.84
CA LYS A 266 14.69 7.40 -10.07
C LYS A 266 13.33 6.69 -10.16
N ASP A 267 13.24 5.43 -9.74
CA ASP A 267 11.99 4.67 -9.85
C ASP A 267 11.06 4.93 -8.66
N ILE A 268 11.59 5.12 -7.46
CA ILE A 268 10.75 5.47 -6.32
C ILE A 268 10.21 6.91 -6.41
N ASP A 269 10.95 7.82 -7.04
CA ASP A 269 10.48 9.17 -7.35
C ASP A 269 9.28 9.12 -8.32
N ARG A 270 9.30 8.23 -9.31
CA ARG A 270 8.14 8.03 -10.22
C ARG A 270 6.92 7.53 -9.46
N PHE A 271 7.10 6.57 -8.56
CA PHE A 271 6.04 6.10 -7.68
C PHE A 271 5.48 7.24 -6.82
N GLY A 272 6.35 7.98 -6.12
CA GLY A 272 5.96 9.08 -5.25
C GLY A 272 5.18 10.17 -6.01
N LYS A 273 5.68 10.57 -7.18
CA LYS A 273 5.02 11.53 -8.05
C LYS A 273 3.66 11.05 -8.54
N ALA A 274 3.54 9.77 -8.90
CA ALA A 274 2.26 9.19 -9.31
C ALA A 274 1.23 9.20 -8.16
N MET A 275 1.64 8.83 -6.94
CA MET A 275 0.78 8.88 -5.75
C MET A 275 0.33 10.31 -5.43
N LEU A 276 1.26 11.26 -5.33
CA LEU A 276 0.97 12.64 -4.99
C LEU A 276 0.01 13.29 -6.00
N ASN A 277 0.27 13.11 -7.31
CA ASN A 277 -0.60 13.65 -8.35
C ASN A 277 -2.01 13.01 -8.32
N ALA A 278 -2.09 11.71 -8.06
CA ALA A 278 -3.37 11.01 -7.97
C ALA A 278 -4.19 11.48 -6.75
N TRP A 279 -3.54 11.69 -5.60
CA TRP A 279 -4.18 12.24 -4.41
C TRP A 279 -4.67 13.67 -4.62
N LEU A 280 -3.88 14.55 -5.25
CA LEU A 280 -4.33 15.91 -5.56
C LEU A 280 -5.49 15.96 -6.55
N ARG A 281 -5.48 15.06 -7.54
CA ARG A 281 -6.60 14.91 -8.48
C ARG A 281 -7.88 14.50 -7.73
N GLU A 282 -7.79 13.50 -6.86
CA GLU A 282 -8.93 13.05 -6.06
C GLU A 282 -9.40 14.13 -5.09
N ARG A 283 -8.48 14.81 -4.40
CA ARG A 283 -8.78 15.95 -3.53
C ARG A 283 -9.52 17.06 -4.27
N SER A 284 -9.13 17.37 -5.50
CA SER A 284 -9.80 18.38 -6.32
C SER A 284 -11.20 17.93 -6.76
N ALA A 285 -11.39 16.64 -7.00
CA ALA A 285 -12.68 16.01 -7.28
C ALA A 285 -13.53 15.76 -6.02
N ALA A 286 -12.96 15.88 -4.81
CA ALA A 286 -13.65 15.61 -3.55
C ALA A 286 -14.89 16.50 -3.34
N SER A 287 -14.92 17.69 -3.95
CA SER A 287 -16.08 18.59 -3.98
C SER A 287 -17.17 18.24 -4.99
N ALA A 288 -16.91 17.32 -5.93
CA ALA A 288 -17.90 16.87 -6.91
C ALA A 288 -18.85 15.81 -6.31
N GLU A 289 -20.09 15.82 -6.78
CA GLU A 289 -21.11 14.82 -6.43
C GLU A 289 -20.65 13.42 -6.89
N CYS A 290 -20.84 12.42 -6.04
CA CYS A 290 -20.50 11.05 -6.39
C CYS A 290 -21.55 10.49 -7.35
N ALA A 291 -21.14 10.19 -8.59
CA ALA A 291 -22.01 9.65 -9.63
C ALA A 291 -22.68 8.30 -9.28
N GLN A 292 -22.14 7.56 -8.30
CA GLN A 292 -22.67 6.28 -7.83
C GLN A 292 -23.62 6.43 -6.63
N CYS A 293 -23.74 7.63 -6.05
CA CYS A 293 -24.69 7.91 -4.97
C CYS A 293 -26.04 8.35 -5.55
N ASN A 294 -26.83 7.39 -6.07
CA ASN A 294 -28.15 7.64 -6.67
C ASN A 294 -29.31 7.28 -5.73
N GLU A 295 -29.38 7.82 -4.51
CA GLU A 295 -30.62 7.76 -3.72
C GLU A 295 -31.06 9.14 -3.21
N PRO A 296 -32.31 9.56 -3.53
CA PRO A 296 -32.91 10.78 -3.00
C PRO A 296 -33.58 10.49 -1.65
N ALA A 297 -32.81 10.51 -0.57
CA ALA A 297 -33.37 10.61 0.77
C ALA A 297 -32.44 11.40 1.70
N ASN A 298 -32.88 12.60 2.07
CA ASN A 298 -32.39 13.45 3.15
C ASN A 298 -31.01 14.12 2.98
N HIS A 299 -31.01 15.17 2.16
CA HIS A 299 -30.56 16.54 2.51
C HIS A 299 -29.48 16.73 3.60
N TYR A 300 -28.35 16.03 3.53
CA TYR A 300 -27.09 16.54 4.05
C TYR A 300 -25.97 16.20 3.06
N LYS A 301 -25.26 17.24 2.61
CA LYS A 301 -24.05 17.22 1.77
C LYS A 301 -23.11 16.05 2.15
N TYR A 302 -23.26 14.87 1.53
CA TYR A 302 -22.32 13.77 1.75
C TYR A 302 -21.06 14.01 0.90
N THR A 303 -20.15 14.81 1.45
CA THR A 303 -18.74 14.88 1.00
C THR A 303 -17.96 13.60 1.34
N LYS A 304 -18.58 12.64 2.06
CA LYS A 304 -17.97 11.44 2.62
C LYS A 304 -18.80 10.20 2.23
N CYS A 305 -18.67 9.71 1.00
CA CYS A 305 -19.28 8.43 0.58
C CYS A 305 -18.20 7.35 0.40
N SER A 306 -18.56 6.08 0.57
CA SER A 306 -17.63 4.94 0.45
C SER A 306 -17.20 4.61 -0.98
N HIS A 307 -17.76 5.29 -1.97
CA HIS A 307 -17.50 5.11 -3.40
C HIS A 307 -16.29 5.92 -3.90
N LYS A 308 -15.83 6.91 -3.13
CA LYS A 308 -14.63 7.68 -3.51
C LYS A 308 -13.37 6.85 -3.27
N PRO A 309 -12.38 6.91 -4.19
CA PRO A 309 -11.07 6.36 -3.97
C PRO A 309 -10.44 6.86 -2.65
N ARG A 310 -9.71 5.96 -2.00
CA ARG A 310 -8.94 6.22 -0.79
C ARG A 310 -7.47 6.32 -1.15
N ILE A 311 -6.62 6.69 -0.19
CA ILE A 311 -5.17 6.77 -0.39
C ILE A 311 -4.61 5.49 -1.02
N GLY A 312 -5.00 4.33 -0.49
CA GLY A 312 -4.50 3.02 -0.92
C GLY A 312 -5.00 2.60 -2.30
N SER A 313 -6.08 3.21 -2.81
CA SER A 313 -6.65 2.87 -4.12
C SER A 313 -5.72 3.23 -5.29
N PHE A 314 -4.74 4.13 -5.06
CA PHE A 314 -3.80 4.59 -6.08
C PHE A 314 -2.48 3.80 -6.11
N MET A 315 -2.26 2.89 -5.15
CA MET A 315 -1.02 2.11 -5.05
C MET A 315 -0.73 1.37 -6.36
N GLY A 316 -1.68 0.60 -6.90
CA GLY A 316 -1.49 -0.17 -8.15
C GLY A 316 -0.99 0.69 -9.32
N GLN A 317 -1.68 1.80 -9.60
CA GLN A 317 -1.30 2.75 -10.67
C GLN A 317 0.10 3.35 -10.43
N ALA A 318 0.44 3.66 -9.19
CA ALA A 318 1.76 4.19 -8.87
C ALA A 318 2.88 3.15 -8.99
N ARG A 319 2.62 1.87 -8.68
CA ARG A 319 3.57 0.77 -8.90
C ARG A 319 3.89 0.60 -10.38
N ASP A 320 2.88 0.75 -11.24
CA ASP A 320 3.04 0.67 -12.69
C ASP A 320 3.82 1.85 -13.29
N ALA A 321 4.02 2.94 -12.53
CA ALA A 321 4.89 4.05 -12.93
C ALA A 321 6.39 3.73 -12.78
N CYS A 322 6.75 2.71 -11.98
CA CYS A 322 8.13 2.26 -11.85
C CYS A 322 8.56 1.49 -13.11
N THR A 323 9.81 1.70 -13.55
CA THR A 323 10.36 0.90 -14.67
C THR A 323 10.60 -0.54 -14.24
N LEU A 324 11.15 -0.75 -13.04
CA LEU A 324 11.33 -2.06 -12.43
C LEU A 324 10.11 -2.39 -11.57
N GLY A 325 9.08 -2.93 -12.20
CA GLY A 325 7.77 -3.16 -11.59
C GLY A 325 7.75 -4.15 -10.43
N PHE A 326 8.77 -5.00 -10.30
CA PHE A 326 8.87 -5.97 -9.20
C PHE A 326 10.00 -5.63 -8.24
N LEU A 327 11.17 -5.20 -8.73
CA LEU A 327 12.25 -4.82 -7.82
C LEU A 327 11.93 -3.54 -7.05
N ILE A 328 11.31 -2.56 -7.71
CA ILE A 328 11.01 -1.26 -7.10
C ILE A 328 9.52 -1.10 -6.91
N GLY A 329 8.72 -1.34 -7.94
CA GLY A 329 7.27 -1.21 -7.89
C GLY A 329 6.62 -2.12 -6.84
N ALA A 330 7.24 -3.25 -6.47
CA ALA A 330 6.68 -4.12 -5.44
C ALA A 330 7.08 -3.76 -4.00
N SER A 331 8.06 -2.85 -3.82
CA SER A 331 8.57 -2.47 -2.49
C SER A 331 7.57 -1.62 -1.69
N PRO A 332 6.85 -0.65 -2.29
CA PRO A 332 5.87 0.15 -1.57
C PRO A 332 4.66 -0.66 -1.09
N VAL A 333 4.45 -0.63 0.22
CA VAL A 333 3.30 -1.22 0.92
C VAL A 333 2.62 -0.18 1.79
N CYS A 334 1.39 -0.47 2.17
CA CYS A 334 0.55 0.41 2.96
C CYS A 334 0.26 -0.24 4.31
N TYR A 335 0.73 0.33 5.40
CA TYR A 335 0.38 -0.06 6.77
C TYR A 335 -0.76 0.82 7.27
N GLY A 336 -1.72 0.29 8.03
CA GLY A 336 -2.83 1.07 8.59
C GLY A 336 -4.21 0.63 8.12
N VAL A 337 -5.15 1.56 8.11
CA VAL A 337 -6.55 1.33 7.76
C VAL A 337 -6.95 2.13 6.51
N PRO A 338 -8.02 1.71 5.80
CA PRO A 338 -8.54 2.48 4.68
C PRO A 338 -8.77 3.93 5.08
N THR A 339 -8.15 4.86 4.34
CA THR A 339 -8.11 6.29 4.68
C THR A 339 -8.56 7.11 3.48
N GLY A 340 -9.67 7.83 3.65
CA GLY A 340 -10.27 8.66 2.61
C GLY A 340 -9.52 9.97 2.39
N ILE A 341 -9.79 10.60 1.26
CA ILE A 341 -9.24 11.90 0.88
C ILE A 341 -10.34 12.95 0.99
N ILE A 342 -10.05 14.06 1.66
CA ILE A 342 -10.94 15.22 1.77
C ILE A 342 -10.24 16.51 1.39
N LYS A 343 -11.03 17.54 1.14
CA LYS A 343 -10.57 18.93 1.05
C LYS A 343 -11.04 19.66 2.30
N ARG A 344 -10.14 19.96 3.23
CA ARG A 344 -10.42 20.83 4.37
C ARG A 344 -10.64 22.25 3.85
N LYS A 345 -11.55 22.98 4.47
CA LYS A 345 -11.71 24.41 4.20
C LYS A 345 -10.56 25.11 4.93
N ASN A 346 -9.81 25.94 4.23
CA ASN A 346 -8.85 26.83 4.88
C ASN A 346 -9.64 27.68 5.89
N VAL A 347 -9.30 27.57 7.18
CA VAL A 347 -9.85 28.42 8.24
C VAL A 347 -9.22 29.80 8.15
#